data_AF-A0A522BDL5-F1
#
_entry.id   AF-A0A522BDL5-F1
#
_cell.length_a   1.000
_cell.length_b   1.000
_cell.length_c   1.000
_cell.angle_alpha   90.00
_cell.angle_beta   90.00
_cell.angle_gamma   90.00
#
_symmetry.space_group_name_H-M   'P 1'
#
loop_
_entity.id
_entity.type
_entity.pdbx_description
1 polymer ?
#
loop_
_entity_poly.entity_id
_entity_poly.type
_entity_poly.pdbx_seq_one_letter_code
_entity_poly.pdbx_strand_id
1 'polypeptide(L)'
;MSVTPATTERIRGIADECLNELMEHLLQNSVNSAHIKNVRDKLLEIKHLCDAEEGSLPQPPTSATRRRLGGSKKEDVLKIAYAMSRFDYPIINEILKTSYNQTEAFDYLEKITGTKATTLRNHRDRFDRHVKQEASARKGWDVELAAELRPIKREWDQLSREQIKEELTKIIGAA
;
A
#
# COMPACT_ATOMS: atom_id res chain seq x y z
N MET A 1 31.92 29.04 3.06
CA MET A 1 30.55 28.87 2.54
C MET A 1 29.61 29.38 3.61
N SER A 2 28.91 30.47 3.36
CA SER A 2 28.13 31.18 4.38
C SER A 2 26.67 30.75 4.27
N VAL A 3 26.18 29.97 5.23
CA VAL A 3 24.76 29.59 5.31
C VAL A 3 23.94 30.85 5.55
N THR A 4 22.91 31.08 4.74
CA THR A 4 22.08 32.29 4.91
C THR A 4 21.25 32.20 6.21
N PRO A 5 20.95 33.33 6.87
CA PRO A 5 20.16 33.35 8.09
C PRO A 5 18.79 32.67 7.93
N ALA A 6 18.16 32.83 6.76
CA ALA A 6 16.87 32.22 6.42
C ALA A 6 16.94 30.69 6.31
N THR A 7 18.01 30.14 5.73
CA THR A 7 18.23 28.69 5.69
C THR A 7 18.49 28.13 7.09
N THR A 8 19.22 28.88 7.91
CA THR A 8 19.51 28.50 9.31
C THR A 8 18.25 28.45 10.17
N GLU A 9 17.36 29.43 10.01
CA GLU A 9 16.09 29.50 10.74
C GLU A 9 15.13 28.38 10.33
N ARG A 10 15.10 28.04 9.04
CA ARG A 10 14.28 26.94 8.52
C ARG A 10 14.79 25.56 8.95
N ILE A 11 16.10 25.35 8.94
CA ILE A 11 16.71 24.12 9.47
C ILE A 11 16.40 23.97 10.96
N ARG A 12 16.48 25.06 11.73
CA ARG A 12 16.14 25.07 13.16
C ARG A 12 14.68 24.67 13.40
N GLY A 13 13.74 25.26 12.64
CA GLY A 13 12.32 24.89 12.74
C GLY A 13 12.06 23.41 12.48
N ILE A 14 12.65 22.83 11.42
CA ILE A 14 12.47 21.41 11.11
C ILE A 14 13.14 20.51 12.17
N ALA A 15 14.29 20.93 12.72
CA ALA A 15 14.96 20.20 13.78
C ALA A 15 14.15 20.19 15.09
N ASP A 16 13.55 21.32 15.46
CA ASP A 16 12.68 21.43 16.64
C ASP A 16 11.41 20.58 16.48
N GLU A 17 10.83 20.52 15.28
CA GLU A 17 9.70 19.64 14.99
C GLU A 17 10.07 18.15 15.06
N CYS A 18 11.24 17.75 14.55
CA CYS A 18 11.75 16.39 14.69
C CYS A 18 11.93 15.99 16.16
N LEU A 19 12.47 16.91 16.97
CA LEU A 19 12.68 16.70 18.41
C LEU A 19 11.35 16.52 19.14
N ASN A 20 10.35 17.33 18.82
CA ASN A 20 9.02 17.22 19.41
C ASN A 20 8.35 15.87 19.05
N GLU A 21 8.41 15.45 17.78
CA GLU A 21 7.85 14.15 17.36
C GLU A 21 8.58 12.95 17.99
N LEU A 22 9.90 13.05 18.21
CA LEU A 22 10.68 12.04 18.93
C LEU A 22 10.34 12.01 20.43
N MET A 23 10.11 13.17 21.05
CA MET A 23 9.69 13.26 22.45
C MET A 23 8.28 12.71 22.67
N GLU A 24 7.34 13.00 21.78
CA GLU A 24 6.00 12.40 21.80
C GLU A 24 6.06 10.87 21.66
N HIS A 25 6.98 10.36 20.83
CA HIS A 25 7.21 8.93 20.65
C HIS A 25 7.88 8.27 21.88
N LEU A 26 8.81 8.94 22.57
CA LEU A 26 9.45 8.42 23.79
C LEU A 26 8.49 8.28 24.99
N LEU A 27 7.37 9.00 24.97
CA LEU A 27 6.32 8.94 25.99
C LEU A 27 5.31 7.79 25.76
N GLN A 28 5.40 7.08 24.63
CA GLN A 28 4.47 6.01 24.26
C GLN A 28 5.16 4.63 24.30
N ASN A 29 4.67 3.71 25.13
CA ASN A 29 5.21 2.35 25.34
C ASN A 29 5.02 1.38 24.15
N SER A 30 4.62 1.85 22.97
CA SER A 30 4.47 1.01 21.79
C SER A 30 5.16 1.64 20.58
N VAL A 31 6.08 0.86 19.99
CA VAL A 31 6.85 1.25 18.81
C VAL A 31 5.91 1.24 17.60
N ASN A 32 5.32 2.38 17.27
CA ASN A 32 4.47 2.52 16.08
C ASN A 32 5.15 3.39 15.02
N SER A 33 5.38 2.77 13.86
CA SER A 33 6.22 3.16 12.73
C SER A 33 5.94 4.53 12.07
N ALA A 34 4.88 5.25 12.44
CA ALA A 34 4.48 6.49 11.77
C ALA A 34 5.35 7.69 12.17
N HIS A 35 5.64 7.86 13.47
CA HIS A 35 6.48 8.95 13.96
C HIS A 35 7.93 8.82 13.47
N ILE A 36 8.49 7.60 13.52
CA ILE A 36 9.85 7.33 13.01
C ILE A 36 9.94 7.62 11.50
N LYS A 37 8.87 7.36 10.75
CA LYS A 37 8.82 7.67 9.32
C LYS A 37 8.76 9.18 9.06
N ASN A 38 7.96 9.92 9.81
CA ASN A 38 7.92 11.38 9.71
C ASN A 38 9.27 12.01 10.07
N VAL A 39 9.92 11.54 11.14
CA VAL A 39 11.27 11.98 11.52
C VAL A 39 12.28 11.70 10.40
N ARG A 40 12.24 10.52 9.78
CA ARG A 40 13.09 10.20 8.62
C ARG A 40 12.85 11.16 7.45
N ASP A 41 11.58 11.43 7.12
CA ASP A 41 11.21 12.28 5.99
C ASP A 41 11.68 13.74 6.22
N LYS A 42 11.55 14.25 7.44
CA LYS A 42 12.05 15.58 7.84
C LYS A 42 13.58 15.67 7.88
N LEU A 43 14.27 14.60 8.30
CA LEU A 43 15.74 14.54 8.25
C LEU A 43 16.27 14.55 6.81
N LEU A 44 15.54 13.94 5.86
CA LEU A 44 15.86 14.03 4.44
C LEU A 44 15.68 15.46 3.92
N GLU A 45 14.64 16.18 4.37
CA GLU A 45 14.44 17.59 4.01
C GLU A 45 15.57 18.49 4.53
N ILE A 46 16.00 18.31 5.79
CA ILE A 46 17.17 19.03 6.34
C ILE A 46 18.42 18.73 5.52
N LYS A 47 18.66 17.45 5.18
CA LYS A 47 19.79 17.04 4.37
C LYS A 47 19.77 17.75 3.01
N HIS A 48 18.63 17.82 2.35
CA HIS A 48 18.49 18.53 1.07
C HIS A 48 18.71 20.04 1.19
N LEU A 49 18.27 20.67 2.28
CA LEU A 49 18.54 22.09 2.54
C LEU A 49 20.02 22.37 2.83
N CYS A 50 20.74 21.41 3.42
CA CYS A 50 22.17 21.49 3.64
C CYS A 50 22.98 21.20 2.36
N ASP A 51 22.47 20.31 1.49
CA ASP A 51 23.15 19.85 0.27
C ASP A 51 22.92 20.78 -0.95
N ALA A 52 22.00 21.74 -0.87
CA ALA A 52 21.67 22.63 -1.98
C ALA A 52 22.68 23.79 -2.12
N GLU A 53 23.55 23.71 -3.14
CA GLU A 53 24.12 24.91 -3.79
C GLU A 53 23.01 25.67 -4.53
N GLU A 54 23.05 27.00 -4.50
CA GLU A 54 22.06 27.90 -5.09
C GLU A 54 21.75 27.50 -6.55
N GLY A 55 20.52 27.02 -6.80
CA GLY A 55 20.03 26.86 -8.17
C GLY A 55 18.99 25.78 -8.42
N SER A 56 18.66 24.93 -7.44
CA SER A 56 17.66 23.86 -7.68
C SER A 56 16.79 23.62 -6.44
N LEU A 57 15.87 24.54 -6.15
CA LEU A 57 14.78 24.23 -5.22
C LEU A 57 13.79 23.31 -5.94
N PRO A 58 13.61 22.04 -5.52
CA PRO A 58 12.49 21.25 -6.00
C PRO A 58 11.22 21.90 -5.47
N GLN A 59 10.28 22.24 -6.36
CA GLN A 59 8.94 22.64 -5.92
C GLN A 59 8.36 21.56 -5.00
N PRO A 60 7.62 21.95 -3.93
CA PRO A 60 6.93 20.98 -3.10
C PRO A 60 6.06 20.11 -4.02
N PRO A 61 5.96 18.80 -3.79
CA PRO A 61 5.19 17.91 -4.66
C PRO A 61 3.74 18.38 -4.69
N THR A 62 3.39 19.13 -5.73
CA THR A 62 2.03 19.59 -6.01
C THR A 62 1.20 18.36 -6.33
N SER A 63 0.48 17.88 -5.32
CA SER A 63 -0.39 16.71 -5.36
C SER A 63 0.35 15.41 -5.74
N ALA A 64 0.18 14.37 -4.94
CA ALA A 64 0.52 13.04 -5.38
C ALA A 64 -0.29 12.74 -6.66
N THR A 65 0.33 12.88 -7.83
CA THR A 65 -0.22 12.36 -9.08
C THR A 65 -0.24 10.86 -8.91
N ARG A 66 -1.40 10.37 -8.42
CA ARG A 66 -1.70 8.95 -8.28
C ARG A 66 -1.48 8.35 -9.67
N ARG A 67 -0.34 7.68 -9.88
CA ARG A 67 -0.09 6.90 -11.09
C ARG A 67 -1.27 5.94 -11.22
N ARG A 68 -2.20 6.26 -12.12
CA ARG A 68 -3.32 5.38 -12.41
C ARG A 68 -2.71 4.15 -13.05
N LEU A 69 -2.93 2.98 -12.46
CA LEU A 69 -2.63 1.71 -13.11
C LEU A 69 -3.30 1.73 -14.48
N GLY A 70 -2.58 1.27 -15.52
CA GLY A 70 -3.18 1.04 -16.83
C GLY A 70 -4.39 0.09 -16.71
N GLY A 71 -5.35 0.18 -17.63
CA GLY A 71 -6.64 -0.51 -17.54
C GLY A 71 -6.53 -2.00 -17.20
N SER A 72 -5.61 -2.73 -17.84
CA SER A 72 -5.36 -4.16 -17.59
C SER A 72 -4.78 -4.44 -16.20
N LYS A 73 -3.74 -3.71 -15.78
CA LYS A 73 -3.12 -3.88 -14.45
C LYS A 73 -4.09 -3.59 -13.30
N LYS A 74 -5.02 -2.66 -13.51
CA LYS A 74 -6.07 -2.37 -12.53
C LYS A 74 -7.01 -3.56 -12.39
N GLU A 75 -7.44 -4.15 -13.49
CA GLU A 75 -8.33 -5.31 -13.49
C GLU A 75 -7.69 -6.51 -12.76
N ASP A 76 -6.42 -6.77 -13.01
CA ASP A 76 -5.65 -7.84 -12.35
C ASP A 76 -5.59 -7.67 -10.83
N VAL A 77 -5.36 -6.44 -10.36
CA VAL A 77 -5.39 -6.09 -8.94
C VAL A 77 -6.76 -6.37 -8.33
N LEU A 78 -7.85 -6.09 -9.05
CA LEU A 78 -9.21 -6.35 -8.58
C LEU A 78 -9.51 -7.85 -8.53
N LYS A 79 -9.05 -8.62 -9.52
CA LYS A 79 -9.15 -10.09 -9.57
C LYS A 79 -8.41 -10.75 -8.40
N ILE A 80 -7.18 -10.30 -8.13
CA ILE A 80 -6.40 -10.70 -6.94
C ILE A 80 -7.17 -10.38 -5.66
N ALA A 81 -7.70 -9.15 -5.54
CA ALA A 81 -8.43 -8.73 -4.34
C ALA A 81 -9.71 -9.57 -4.11
N TYR A 82 -10.45 -9.91 -5.17
CA TYR A 82 -11.59 -10.80 -5.10
C TYR A 82 -11.17 -12.20 -4.60
N ALA A 83 -10.11 -12.77 -5.15
CA ALA A 83 -9.62 -14.09 -4.74
C ALA A 83 -9.14 -14.10 -3.28
N MET A 84 -8.41 -13.07 -2.87
CA MET A 84 -7.99 -12.87 -1.48
C MET A 84 -9.17 -12.67 -0.53
N SER A 85 -10.30 -12.18 -1.04
CA SER A 85 -11.53 -12.03 -0.25
C SER A 85 -12.20 -13.38 -0.06
N ARG A 86 -12.35 -14.16 -1.13
CA ARG A 86 -13.00 -15.46 -1.14
C ARG A 86 -12.19 -16.57 -0.45
N PHE A 87 -10.91 -16.69 -0.77
CA PHE A 87 -10.07 -17.83 -0.36
C PHE A 87 -8.95 -17.47 0.61
N ASP A 88 -8.75 -16.18 0.88
CA ASP A 88 -7.66 -15.65 1.69
C ASP A 88 -6.25 -16.00 1.17
N TYR A 89 -5.21 -15.67 1.94
CA TYR A 89 -3.81 -15.94 1.58
C TYR A 89 -3.45 -17.41 1.24
N PRO A 90 -4.18 -18.47 1.66
CA PRO A 90 -3.88 -19.84 1.24
C PRO A 90 -3.87 -20.05 -0.28
N ILE A 91 -4.70 -19.34 -1.05
CA ILE A 91 -4.69 -19.49 -2.52
C ILE A 91 -3.36 -19.02 -3.11
N ILE A 92 -2.73 -18.02 -2.51
CA ILE A 92 -1.40 -17.53 -2.91
C ILE A 92 -0.33 -18.58 -2.60
N ASN A 93 -0.39 -19.19 -1.42
CA ASN A 93 0.52 -20.28 -1.05
C ASN A 93 0.39 -21.49 -1.98
N GLU A 94 -0.83 -21.83 -2.40
CA GLU A 94 -1.06 -22.92 -3.34
C GLU A 94 -0.45 -22.66 -4.73
N ILE A 95 -0.52 -21.41 -5.20
CA ILE A 95 0.02 -20.98 -6.50
C ILE A 95 1.55 -20.96 -6.43
N LEU A 96 2.11 -20.33 -5.41
CA LEU A 96 3.56 -20.12 -5.28
C LEU A 96 4.32 -21.29 -4.66
N LYS A 97 3.60 -22.28 -4.11
CA LYS A 97 4.19 -23.38 -3.31
C LYS A 97 5.00 -22.86 -2.13
N THR A 98 4.46 -21.86 -1.44
CA THR A 98 5.07 -21.19 -0.28
C THR A 98 4.26 -21.39 0.99
N SER A 99 4.78 -20.94 2.12
CA SER A 99 4.13 -20.95 3.42
C SER A 99 3.99 -19.54 4.00
N TYR A 100 3.56 -18.59 3.18
CA TYR A 100 3.36 -17.21 3.61
C TYR A 100 2.22 -17.11 4.63
N ASN A 101 2.41 -16.25 5.62
CA ASN A 101 1.30 -15.69 6.38
C ASN A 101 0.58 -14.58 5.57
N GLN A 102 -0.52 -14.05 6.11
CA GLN A 102 -1.32 -13.04 5.41
C GLN A 102 -0.51 -11.79 5.06
N THR A 103 0.34 -11.30 5.96
CA THR A 103 1.16 -10.10 5.73
C THR A 103 2.16 -10.35 4.60
N GLU A 104 2.88 -11.46 4.66
CA GLU A 104 3.86 -11.84 3.63
C GLU A 104 3.23 -12.01 2.25
N ALA A 105 2.02 -12.59 2.19
CA ALA A 105 1.29 -12.71 0.92
C ALA A 105 0.94 -11.35 0.33
N PHE A 106 0.51 -10.38 1.13
CA PHE A 106 0.26 -9.02 0.65
C PHE A 106 1.53 -8.29 0.22
N ASP A 107 2.63 -8.46 0.93
CA ASP A 107 3.91 -7.84 0.59
C ASP A 107 4.46 -8.42 -0.73
N TYR A 108 4.27 -9.72 -0.97
CA TYR A 108 4.58 -10.35 -2.25
C TYR A 108 3.72 -9.78 -3.38
N LEU A 109 2.39 -9.72 -3.18
CA LEU A 109 1.48 -9.16 -4.18
C LEU A 109 1.76 -7.69 -4.49
N GLU A 110 2.22 -6.91 -3.52
CA GLU A 110 2.65 -5.52 -3.75
C GLU A 110 3.84 -5.44 -4.71
N LYS A 111 4.84 -6.32 -4.54
CA LYS A 111 6.02 -6.37 -5.42
C LYS A 111 5.63 -6.73 -6.85
N ILE A 112 4.76 -7.73 -7.01
CA ILE A 112 4.35 -8.24 -8.33
C ILE A 112 3.43 -7.26 -9.06
N THR A 113 2.44 -6.71 -8.36
CA THR A 113 1.46 -5.81 -8.98
C THR A 113 1.91 -4.35 -9.06
N GLY A 114 2.96 -3.98 -8.33
CA GLY A 114 3.35 -2.59 -8.09
C GLY A 114 2.31 -1.78 -7.31
N THR A 115 1.32 -2.44 -6.70
CA THR A 115 0.23 -1.82 -5.97
C THR A 115 0.41 -2.02 -4.48
N LYS A 116 0.38 -0.92 -3.71
CA LYS A 116 0.54 -0.97 -2.25
C LYS A 116 -0.37 -2.02 -1.60
N ALA A 117 0.18 -2.78 -0.66
CA ALA A 117 -0.53 -3.81 0.11
C ALA A 117 -1.80 -3.25 0.78
N THR A 118 -1.77 -1.99 1.23
CA THR A 118 -2.94 -1.30 1.79
C THR A 118 -4.06 -1.12 0.77
N THR A 119 -3.73 -0.81 -0.48
CA THR A 119 -4.71 -0.69 -1.57
C THR A 119 -5.33 -2.05 -1.90
N LEU A 120 -4.52 -3.11 -1.96
CA LEU A 120 -5.00 -4.48 -2.16
C LEU A 120 -5.95 -4.92 -1.04
N ARG A 121 -5.58 -4.66 0.23
CA ARG A 121 -6.45 -4.91 1.39
C ARG A 121 -7.76 -4.13 1.32
N ASN A 122 -7.71 -2.85 0.95
CA ASN A 122 -8.93 -2.05 0.80
C ASN A 122 -9.86 -2.59 -0.30
N HIS A 123 -9.31 -3.07 -1.42
CA HIS A 123 -10.14 -3.71 -2.46
C HIS A 123 -10.71 -5.03 -1.98
N ARG A 124 -9.94 -5.84 -1.26
CA ARG A 124 -10.41 -7.09 -0.65
C ARG A 124 -11.56 -6.83 0.33
N ASP A 125 -11.40 -5.88 1.25
CA ASP A 125 -12.39 -5.55 2.28
C ASP A 125 -13.71 -5.03 1.67
N ARG A 126 -13.67 -4.45 0.46
CA ARG A 126 -14.86 -4.09 -0.32
C ARG A 126 -15.57 -5.29 -0.93
N PHE A 127 -14.88 -6.41 -1.17
CA PHE A 127 -15.50 -7.65 -1.62
C PHE A 127 -16.01 -8.52 -0.47
N ASP A 128 -15.37 -8.48 0.70
CA ASP A 128 -15.58 -9.41 1.82
C ASP A 128 -17.05 -9.64 2.20
N ARG A 129 -17.89 -8.60 2.19
CA ARG A 129 -19.33 -8.72 2.49
C ARG A 129 -20.16 -9.30 1.35
N HIS A 130 -19.68 -9.18 0.13
CA HIS A 130 -20.42 -9.51 -1.09
C HIS A 130 -20.08 -10.91 -1.60
N VAL A 131 -18.95 -11.48 -1.21
CA VAL A 131 -18.49 -12.80 -1.67
C VAL A 131 -18.66 -13.86 -0.57
N LYS A 132 -18.88 -15.11 -0.98
CA LYS A 132 -18.90 -16.24 -0.05
C LYS A 132 -17.46 -16.59 0.33
N GLN A 133 -17.03 -16.21 1.53
CA GLN A 133 -15.71 -16.54 2.04
C GLN A 133 -15.63 -18.04 2.41
N GLU A 134 -14.55 -18.69 2.01
CA GLU A 134 -14.32 -20.13 2.21
C GLU A 134 -13.27 -20.40 3.30
N ALA A 135 -12.32 -19.49 3.49
CA ALA A 135 -11.22 -19.62 4.46
C ALA A 135 -11.20 -18.51 5.52
N SER A 136 -12.24 -17.66 5.55
CA SER A 136 -12.30 -16.47 6.41
C SER A 136 -13.74 -16.17 6.83
N ALA A 137 -13.90 -15.35 7.86
CA ALA A 137 -15.19 -14.84 8.34
C ALA A 137 -15.16 -13.31 8.51
N ARG A 138 -14.35 -12.62 7.69
CA ARG A 138 -14.20 -11.17 7.72
C ARG A 138 -15.45 -10.49 7.18
N LYS A 139 -15.97 -9.53 7.95
CA LYS A 139 -17.18 -8.78 7.58
C LYS A 139 -16.96 -7.78 6.44
N GLY A 140 -15.72 -7.33 6.20
CA GLY A 140 -15.43 -6.26 5.26
C GLY A 140 -16.06 -4.92 5.65
N TRP A 141 -16.13 -4.01 4.68
CA TRP A 141 -16.80 -2.71 4.87
C TRP A 141 -18.30 -2.83 4.60
N ASP A 142 -19.10 -2.14 5.41
CA ASP A 142 -20.55 -2.02 5.20
C ASP A 142 -20.87 -0.95 4.14
N VAL A 143 -20.52 -1.25 2.90
CA VAL A 143 -20.75 -0.38 1.75
C VAL A 143 -21.23 -1.17 0.54
N GLU A 144 -22.01 -0.52 -0.31
CA GLU A 144 -22.38 -1.09 -1.60
C GLU A 144 -21.13 -1.39 -2.44
N LEU A 145 -21.16 -2.50 -3.17
CA LEU A 145 -20.06 -2.86 -4.05
C LEU A 145 -19.93 -1.82 -5.17
N ALA A 146 -18.75 -1.20 -5.25
CA ALA A 146 -18.44 -0.18 -6.24
C ALA A 146 -18.63 -0.71 -7.67
N ALA A 147 -19.09 0.15 -8.58
CA ALA A 147 -19.44 -0.24 -9.96
C ALA A 147 -18.31 -0.96 -10.70
N GLU A 148 -17.05 -0.57 -10.44
CA GLU A 148 -15.86 -1.21 -11.02
C GLU A 148 -15.59 -2.63 -10.53
N LEU A 149 -16.11 -3.01 -9.36
CA LEU A 149 -15.91 -4.33 -8.75
C LEU A 149 -17.02 -5.33 -9.14
N ARG A 150 -18.19 -4.83 -9.56
CA ARG A 150 -19.35 -5.67 -9.91
C ARG A 150 -19.10 -6.63 -11.08
N PRO A 151 -18.44 -6.23 -12.18
CA PRO A 151 -18.16 -7.14 -13.29
C PRO A 151 -17.29 -8.30 -12.85
N ILE A 152 -16.20 -8.02 -12.12
CA ILE A 152 -15.29 -9.05 -11.59
C ILE A 152 -16.06 -10.02 -10.70
N LYS A 153 -16.86 -9.51 -9.76
CA LYS A 153 -17.67 -10.37 -8.91
C LYS A 153 -18.60 -11.26 -9.72
N ARG A 154 -19.37 -10.68 -10.65
CA ARG A 154 -20.36 -11.41 -11.45
C ARG A 154 -19.71 -12.54 -12.24
N GLU A 155 -18.56 -12.28 -12.84
CA GLU A 155 -17.80 -13.27 -13.61
C GLU A 155 -17.19 -14.33 -12.69
N TRP A 156 -16.49 -13.92 -11.64
CA TRP A 156 -15.71 -14.82 -10.78
C TRP A 156 -16.54 -15.55 -9.72
N ASP A 157 -17.79 -15.14 -9.48
CA ASP A 157 -18.74 -15.93 -8.69
C ASP A 157 -19.09 -17.26 -9.39
N GLN A 158 -19.04 -17.28 -10.73
CA GLN A 158 -19.38 -18.45 -11.55
C GLN A 158 -18.20 -19.43 -11.71
N LEU A 159 -17.00 -19.01 -11.33
CA LEU A 159 -15.80 -19.80 -11.49
C LEU A 159 -15.56 -20.72 -10.28
N SER A 160 -15.04 -21.92 -10.57
CA SER A 160 -14.52 -22.83 -9.57
C SER A 160 -13.22 -22.30 -8.95
N ARG A 161 -12.82 -22.86 -7.80
CA ARG A 161 -11.55 -22.51 -7.15
C ARG A 161 -10.36 -22.77 -8.08
N GLU A 162 -10.39 -23.88 -8.80
CA GLU A 162 -9.36 -24.31 -9.76
C GLU A 162 -9.27 -23.32 -10.92
N GLN A 163 -10.40 -22.91 -11.49
CA GLN A 163 -10.43 -21.91 -12.56
C GLN A 163 -9.88 -20.56 -12.08
N ILE A 164 -10.29 -20.11 -10.89
CA ILE A 164 -9.77 -18.87 -10.30
C ILE A 164 -8.26 -18.98 -10.06
N LYS A 165 -7.78 -20.12 -9.57
CA LYS A 165 -6.36 -20.37 -9.35
C LYS A 165 -5.56 -20.34 -10.66
N GLU A 166 -6.08 -20.93 -11.73
CA GLU A 166 -5.44 -20.87 -13.06
C GLU A 166 -5.34 -19.42 -13.56
N GLU A 167 -6.42 -18.64 -13.46
CA GLU A 167 -6.41 -17.23 -13.84
C GLU A 167 -5.43 -16.41 -12.98
N LEU A 168 -5.42 -16.62 -11.66
CA LEU A 168 -4.45 -15.97 -10.79
C LEU A 168 -3.01 -16.39 -11.09
N THR A 169 -2.78 -17.64 -11.50
CA THR A 169 -1.44 -18.11 -11.88
C THR A 169 -0.96 -17.36 -13.12
N LYS A 170 -1.85 -17.07 -14.09
CA LYS A 170 -1.49 -16.23 -15.25
C LYS A 170 -1.16 -14.81 -14.81
N ILE A 171 -1.93 -14.22 -13.91
CA ILE A 171 -1.70 -12.84 -13.43
C ILE A 171 -0.39 -12.73 -12.63
N ILE A 172 -0.16 -13.67 -11.71
CA ILE A 172 0.99 -13.66 -10.80
C ILE A 172 2.26 -14.16 -11.50
N GLY A 173 2.14 -15.11 -12.43
CA GLY A 173 3.25 -15.71 -13.16
C GLY A 173 3.66 -14.98 -14.45
N ALA A 174 2.84 -14.07 -14.97
CA ALA A 174 3.19 -13.23 -16.13
C ALA A 174 3.89 -11.91 -15.75
N ALA A 175 4.27 -11.75 -14.47
CA ALA A 175 4.82 -10.52 -13.89
C ALA A 175 6.24 -10.70 -13.35
#